data_AF-A0A4S4ECR9-F1
#
_entry.id   AF-A0A4S4ECR9-F1
#
_cell.length_a   1.000
_cell.length_b   1.000
_cell.length_c   1.000
_cell.angle_alpha   90.00
_cell.angle_beta   90.00
_cell.angle_gamma   90.00
#
_symmetry.space_group_name_H-M   'P 1'
#
loop_
_entity.id
_entity.type
_entity.pdbx_description
1 polymer ?
#
loop_
_entity_poly.entity_id
_entity_poly.type
_entity_poly.pdbx_seq_one_letter_code
_entity_poly.pdbx_strand_id
1 'polypeptide(L)'
;MVQKDGKLKVPIPQEFRAPVGDHASQLVSKIGVKVRTHLPDFSIRRWKHVNEEVMALMFQRLTDNMIKIQAEHCSEPGAVPITPEELSVKVLKPRSGYVKGLGLRRSFSVRTTSASTNSDYVRHLEMEIQEQKKKIQSQKEEIQSHKEEITAQKHEIQVQKEEIQAQNKEIGKINSYCCMLNLLESAGVAVSCAATSSFSIGFDDVREHPCK
;
A
#
# COMPACT_ATOMS: atom_id res chain seq x y z
N MET A 1 36.09 12.71 -16.17
CA MET A 1 36.85 11.57 -15.60
C MET A 1 36.65 11.58 -14.09
N VAL A 2 35.69 10.81 -13.55
CA VAL A 2 35.49 10.65 -12.10
C VAL A 2 35.19 9.18 -11.84
N GLN A 3 36.05 8.52 -11.06
CA GLN A 3 35.93 7.12 -10.66
C GLN A 3 34.69 6.96 -9.77
N LYS A 4 33.80 6.03 -10.10
CA LYS A 4 32.43 5.97 -9.54
C LYS A 4 32.16 4.69 -8.74
N ASP A 5 33.11 4.30 -7.89
CA ASP A 5 32.93 3.19 -6.96
C ASP A 5 33.28 3.71 -5.55
N GLY A 6 32.31 4.36 -4.89
CA GLY A 6 32.46 5.03 -3.60
C GLY A 6 32.70 4.10 -2.40
N LYS A 7 33.69 3.20 -2.47
CA LYS A 7 34.15 2.40 -1.34
C LYS A 7 35.61 2.72 -1.05
N LEU A 8 35.84 3.27 0.14
CA LEU A 8 37.17 3.51 0.67
C LEU A 8 37.93 2.18 0.75
N LYS A 9 38.98 2.00 -0.06
CA LYS A 9 39.85 0.82 0.03
C LYS A 9 40.75 0.99 1.23
N VAL A 10 40.36 0.42 2.36
CA VAL A 10 41.21 0.35 3.57
C VAL A 10 42.12 -0.87 3.43
N PRO A 11 43.45 -0.72 3.29
CA PRO A 11 44.37 -1.85 3.25
C PRO A 11 44.49 -2.44 4.65
N ILE A 12 44.14 -3.72 4.81
CA ILE A 12 44.35 -4.43 6.08
C ILE A 12 45.84 -4.81 6.18
N PRO A 13 46.54 -4.42 7.27
CA PRO A 13 47.94 -4.77 7.50
C PRO A 13 48.19 -6.28 7.44
N GLN A 14 49.35 -6.66 6.92
CA GLN A 14 49.69 -8.04 6.55
C GLN A 14 49.68 -9.00 7.75
N GLU A 15 49.94 -8.48 8.93
CA GLU A 15 49.88 -9.14 10.25
C GLU A 15 48.48 -9.57 10.70
N PHE A 16 47.41 -8.95 10.18
CA PHE A 16 46.01 -9.27 10.53
C PHE A 16 45.27 -10.02 9.41
N ARG A 17 45.97 -10.46 8.35
CA ARG A 17 45.36 -11.31 7.34
C ARG A 17 45.15 -12.71 7.88
N ALA A 18 43.94 -13.24 7.72
CA ALA A 18 43.69 -14.67 7.94
C ALA A 18 44.67 -15.49 7.07
N PRO A 19 45.17 -16.64 7.54
CA PRO A 19 45.99 -17.52 6.71
C PRO A 19 45.17 -17.89 5.47
N VAL A 20 45.67 -17.55 4.27
CA VAL A 20 45.01 -17.87 3.00
C VAL A 20 45.92 -18.80 2.22
N GLY A 21 45.41 -19.96 1.84
CA GLY A 21 46.13 -21.02 1.12
C GLY A 21 45.45 -22.36 1.31
N ASP A 22 45.85 -23.36 0.52
CA ASP A 22 45.17 -24.68 0.45
C ASP A 22 45.13 -25.41 1.81
N HIS A 23 46.03 -25.06 2.73
CA HIS A 23 46.13 -25.63 4.08
C HIS A 23 45.50 -24.78 5.19
N ALA A 24 44.96 -23.60 4.87
CA ALA A 24 44.34 -22.70 5.86
C ALA A 24 43.15 -23.34 6.60
N SER A 25 42.37 -24.15 5.89
CA SER A 25 41.24 -24.91 6.44
C SER A 25 41.69 -25.95 7.48
N GLN A 26 42.91 -26.49 7.34
CA GLN A 26 43.47 -27.46 8.28
C GLN A 26 43.86 -26.78 9.60
N LEU A 27 44.31 -25.53 9.57
CA LEU A 27 44.66 -24.76 10.77
C LEU A 27 43.41 -24.42 11.60
N VAL A 28 42.32 -23.97 10.96
CA VAL A 28 41.03 -23.73 11.63
C VAL A 28 40.50 -25.02 12.26
N SER A 29 40.60 -26.13 11.54
CA SER A 29 40.18 -27.45 12.02
C SER A 29 41.03 -27.93 13.19
N LYS A 30 42.35 -27.76 13.13
CA LYS A 30 43.28 -28.11 14.22
C LYS A 30 43.03 -27.28 15.47
N ILE A 31 42.79 -25.97 15.35
CA ILE A 31 42.44 -25.11 16.49
C ILE A 31 41.12 -25.55 17.10
N GLY A 32 40.08 -25.75 16.28
CA GLY A 32 38.78 -26.19 16.77
C GLY A 32 38.83 -27.55 17.46
N VAL A 33 39.63 -28.49 16.96
CA VAL A 33 39.88 -29.79 17.60
C VAL A 33 40.64 -29.59 18.91
N LYS A 34 41.71 -28.80 18.92
CA LYS A 34 42.55 -28.55 20.11
C LYS A 34 41.76 -27.90 21.24
N VAL A 35 40.87 -26.96 20.90
CA VAL A 35 39.95 -26.32 21.85
C VAL A 35 38.97 -27.36 22.41
N ARG A 36 38.33 -28.16 21.56
CA ARG A 36 37.39 -29.22 22.02
C ARG A 36 38.06 -30.31 22.85
N THR A 37 39.33 -30.62 22.60
CA THR A 37 40.07 -31.63 23.37
C THR A 37 40.56 -31.13 24.72
N HIS A 38 40.72 -29.81 24.88
CA HIS A 38 41.28 -29.21 26.10
C HIS A 38 40.23 -28.59 27.02
N LEU A 39 38.97 -28.50 26.60
CA LEU A 39 37.90 -28.06 27.48
C LEU A 39 37.33 -29.27 28.23
N PRO A 40 37.28 -29.24 29.58
CA PRO A 40 36.62 -30.28 30.36
C PRO A 40 35.14 -30.34 29.97
N ASP A 41 34.63 -31.56 29.82
CA ASP A 41 33.33 -31.91 29.25
C ASP A 41 32.25 -30.83 29.48
N PHE A 42 31.78 -30.24 28.38
CA PHE A 42 30.44 -29.67 28.37
C PHE A 42 29.50 -30.84 28.62
N SER A 43 29.02 -30.98 29.85
CA SER A 43 28.01 -31.96 30.28
C SER A 43 26.63 -31.60 29.70
N ILE A 44 26.60 -31.21 28.43
CA ILE A 44 25.41 -31.08 27.60
C ILE A 44 25.01 -32.51 27.26
N ARG A 45 24.23 -33.13 28.15
CA ARG A 45 23.58 -34.40 27.87
C ARG A 45 22.69 -34.19 26.65
N ARG A 46 22.78 -35.11 25.68
CA ARG A 46 21.81 -35.16 24.59
C ARG A 46 20.42 -35.28 25.22
N TRP A 47 19.42 -34.61 24.65
CA TRP A 47 18.04 -34.60 25.16
C TRP A 47 17.53 -35.99 25.58
N LYS A 48 17.83 -37.01 24.77
CA LYS A 48 17.52 -38.42 25.03
C LYS A 48 18.11 -39.05 26.31
N HIS A 49 19.05 -38.37 26.97
CA HIS A 49 19.70 -38.80 28.21
C HIS A 49 19.47 -37.80 29.36
N VAL A 50 18.56 -36.84 29.18
CA VAL A 50 18.10 -35.96 30.26
C VAL A 50 17.14 -36.77 31.12
N ASN A 51 17.27 -36.65 32.44
CA ASN A 51 16.42 -37.39 33.37
C ASN A 51 14.96 -36.98 33.19
N GLU A 52 14.05 -37.95 33.27
CA GLU A 52 12.63 -37.72 32.98
C GLU A 52 11.99 -36.73 33.95
N GLU A 53 12.38 -36.78 35.23
CA GLU A 53 11.97 -35.81 36.25
C GLU A 53 12.31 -34.36 35.84
N VAL A 54 13.50 -34.16 35.27
CA VAL A 54 13.95 -32.83 34.82
C VAL A 54 13.18 -32.39 33.58
N MET A 55 12.91 -33.31 32.65
CA MET A 55 12.09 -33.01 31.47
C MET A 55 10.66 -32.66 31.87
N ALA A 56 10.05 -33.43 32.77
CA ALA A 56 8.71 -33.20 33.28
C ALA A 56 8.58 -31.83 33.94
N LEU A 57 9.54 -31.45 34.79
CA LEU A 57 9.57 -30.13 35.41
C LEU A 57 9.69 -28.99 34.38
N MET A 58 10.46 -29.19 33.30
CA MET A 58 10.55 -28.21 32.22
C MET A 58 9.24 -28.08 31.45
N PHE A 59 8.57 -29.18 31.12
CA PHE A 59 7.27 -29.16 30.46
C PHE A 59 6.20 -28.53 31.33
N GLN A 60 6.16 -28.88 32.61
CA GLN A 60 5.21 -28.32 33.57
C GLN A 60 5.36 -26.80 33.67
N ARG A 61 6.60 -26.30 33.78
CA ARG A 61 6.86 -24.86 33.80
C ARG A 61 6.39 -24.15 32.52
N LEU A 62 6.53 -24.81 31.37
CA LEU A 62 6.07 -24.26 30.09
C LEU A 62 4.54 -24.23 30.01
N THR A 63 3.86 -25.29 30.45
CA THR A 63 2.40 -25.34 30.47
C THR A 63 1.82 -24.30 31.43
N ASP A 64 2.41 -24.12 32.60
CA ASP A 64 1.98 -23.11 33.58
C ASP A 64 2.11 -21.69 33.00
N ASN A 65 3.19 -21.41 32.27
CA ASN A 65 3.38 -20.14 31.58
C ASN A 65 2.35 -19.93 30.46
N MET A 66 2.02 -20.97 29.68
CA MET A 66 0.98 -20.90 28.65
C MET A 66 -0.39 -20.57 29.25
N ILE A 67 -0.76 -21.25 30.33
CA ILE A 67 -2.03 -21.03 31.04
C ILE A 67 -2.09 -19.60 31.59
N LYS A 68 -1.00 -19.13 32.21
CA LYS A 68 -0.90 -17.79 32.77
C LYS A 68 -1.11 -16.71 31.70
N ILE A 69 -0.39 -16.79 30.58
CA ILE A 69 -0.49 -15.79 29.49
C ILE A 69 -1.89 -15.81 28.85
N GLN A 70 -2.50 -16.99 28.72
CA GLN A 70 -3.87 -17.10 28.22
C GLN A 70 -4.87 -16.45 29.18
N ALA A 71 -4.74 -16.68 30.49
CA ALA A 71 -5.61 -16.11 31.51
C ALA A 71 -5.51 -14.57 31.57
N GLU A 72 -4.29 -14.04 31.44
CA GLU A 72 -4.04 -12.59 31.35
C GLU A 72 -4.72 -11.98 30.11
N HIS A 73 -4.62 -12.63 28.94
CA HIS A 73 -5.25 -12.14 27.71
C HIS A 73 -6.79 -12.20 27.72
N CYS A 74 -7.37 -13.23 28.36
CA CYS A 74 -8.82 -13.35 28.52
C CYS A 74 -9.40 -12.36 29.54
N SER A 75 -8.55 -11.64 30.30
CA SER A 75 -9.00 -10.62 31.25
C SER A 75 -9.28 -9.27 30.57
N GLU A 76 -8.92 -9.10 29.29
CA GLU A 76 -9.19 -7.87 28.51
C GLU A 76 -10.58 -7.93 27.82
N PRO A 77 -11.48 -6.95 28.06
CA PRO A 77 -12.82 -6.96 27.44
C PRO A 77 -12.74 -6.79 25.92
N GLY A 78 -13.21 -7.79 25.16
CA GLY A 78 -13.26 -7.76 23.69
C GLY A 78 -12.07 -8.42 22.99
N ALA A 79 -11.18 -9.09 23.73
CA ALA A 79 -10.03 -9.77 23.15
C ALA A 79 -10.43 -11.04 22.39
N VAL A 80 -9.97 -11.16 21.13
CA VAL A 80 -10.07 -12.38 20.32
C VAL A 80 -9.27 -13.49 21.01
N PRO A 81 -9.74 -14.76 21.05
CA PRO A 81 -8.96 -15.85 21.62
C PRO A 81 -7.57 -15.91 20.97
N ILE A 82 -6.51 -15.84 21.78
CA ILE A 82 -5.12 -15.98 21.31
C ILE A 82 -5.00 -17.26 20.49
N THR A 83 -4.39 -17.16 19.31
CA THR A 83 -4.08 -18.34 18.49
C THR A 83 -2.93 -19.15 19.12
N PRO A 84 -2.89 -20.49 18.95
CA PRO A 84 -1.82 -21.32 19.49
C PRO A 84 -0.42 -20.88 19.05
N GLU A 85 -0.30 -20.35 17.83
CA GLU A 85 0.94 -19.83 17.25
C GLU A 85 1.42 -18.58 18.00
N GLU A 86 0.52 -17.62 18.25
CA GLU A 86 0.85 -16.40 19.01
C GLU A 86 1.18 -16.71 20.47
N LEU A 87 0.46 -17.66 21.08
CA LEU A 87 0.77 -18.11 22.45
C LEU A 87 2.17 -18.70 22.53
N SER A 88 2.54 -19.54 21.56
CA SER A 88 3.85 -20.18 21.50
C SER A 88 4.99 -19.16 21.33
N VAL A 89 4.78 -18.12 20.52
CA VAL A 89 5.76 -17.04 20.32
C VAL A 89 5.89 -16.17 21.57
N LYS A 90 4.80 -15.93 22.30
CA LYS A 90 4.83 -15.20 23.57
C LYS A 90 5.55 -15.98 24.67
N VAL A 91 5.34 -17.30 24.77
CA VAL A 91 5.97 -18.16 25.80
C VAL A 91 7.44 -18.47 25.49
N LEU A 92 7.75 -18.88 24.26
CA LEU A 92 9.09 -19.33 23.86
C LEU A 92 9.98 -18.20 23.34
N LYS A 93 9.41 -16.99 23.19
CA LYS A 93 9.96 -15.83 22.49
C LYS A 93 10.10 -16.08 20.98
N PRO A 94 10.13 -15.02 20.14
CA PRO A 94 10.51 -15.15 18.74
C PRO A 94 11.87 -15.85 18.67
N ARG A 95 11.92 -16.97 17.94
CA ARG A 95 13.09 -17.84 17.88
C ARG A 95 14.28 -17.11 17.24
N SER A 96 15.13 -16.47 18.05
CA SER A 96 16.33 -15.80 17.54
C SER A 96 17.35 -16.85 17.13
N GLY A 97 17.51 -17.09 15.82
CA GLY A 97 18.68 -17.80 15.29
C GLY A 97 18.46 -19.13 14.58
N TYR A 98 17.23 -19.57 14.30
CA TYR A 98 16.98 -20.77 13.48
C TYR A 98 16.30 -20.49 12.12
N VAL A 99 16.79 -19.48 11.40
CA VAL A 99 16.59 -19.37 9.94
C VAL A 99 17.92 -19.51 9.16
N LYS A 100 19.01 -19.95 9.79
CA LYS A 100 20.25 -20.32 9.09
C LYS A 100 20.83 -21.60 9.67
N GLY A 101 20.53 -22.74 9.05
CA GLY A 101 21.19 -24.00 9.44
C GLY A 101 20.41 -25.30 9.25
N LEU A 102 19.49 -25.40 8.27
CA LEU A 102 19.24 -26.71 7.68
C LEU A 102 20.58 -27.21 7.16
N GLY A 103 21.12 -28.26 7.79
CA GLY A 103 22.48 -28.78 7.64
C GLY A 103 22.81 -29.33 6.25
N LEU A 104 22.69 -28.51 5.21
CA LEU A 104 23.33 -28.73 3.93
C LEU A 104 24.77 -28.24 4.05
N ARG A 105 25.64 -29.19 4.40
CA ARG A 105 27.05 -29.19 4.07
C ARG A 105 27.23 -28.60 2.65
N ARG A 106 27.81 -27.39 2.52
CA ARG A 106 28.41 -26.97 1.25
C ARG A 106 29.64 -27.83 1.03
N SER A 107 29.41 -29.04 0.54
CA SER A 107 30.42 -29.73 -0.25
C SER A 107 30.50 -28.90 -1.53
N PHE A 108 31.67 -28.35 -1.78
CA PHE A 108 32.06 -27.88 -3.10
C PHE A 108 31.82 -29.03 -4.09
N SER A 109 30.81 -28.89 -4.92
CA SER A 109 30.79 -29.42 -6.28
C SER A 109 29.75 -28.64 -7.04
N VAL A 110 30.20 -27.99 -8.10
CA VAL A 110 29.42 -27.13 -8.97
C VAL A 110 28.31 -27.96 -9.62
N ARG A 111 27.05 -27.53 -9.46
CA ARG A 111 26.08 -27.38 -10.54
C ARG A 111 25.03 -26.34 -10.15
N THR A 112 25.08 -25.24 -10.88
CA THR A 112 24.09 -24.16 -11.01
C THR A 112 22.70 -24.69 -11.40
N THR A 113 21.71 -23.82 -11.17
CA THR A 113 20.29 -23.80 -11.64
C THR A 113 19.22 -24.33 -10.67
N SER A 114 18.79 -23.51 -9.71
CA SER A 114 17.39 -23.47 -9.21
C SER A 114 17.12 -22.51 -8.02
N ALA A 115 18.10 -21.74 -7.53
CA ALA A 115 17.87 -20.75 -6.47
C ALA A 115 17.58 -19.32 -6.96
N SER A 116 17.69 -19.04 -8.27
CA SER A 116 17.47 -17.70 -8.86
C SER A 116 15.99 -17.33 -8.97
N THR A 117 15.12 -18.31 -9.22
CA THR A 117 13.74 -18.06 -9.67
C THR A 117 12.88 -17.36 -8.63
N ASN A 118 13.03 -17.67 -7.34
CA ASN A 118 12.20 -17.05 -6.29
C ASN A 118 12.56 -15.58 -6.06
N SER A 119 13.83 -15.20 -6.18
CA SER A 119 14.25 -13.80 -6.05
C SER A 119 13.85 -12.97 -7.26
N ASP A 120 13.94 -13.55 -8.45
CA ASP A 120 13.55 -12.88 -9.70
C ASP A 120 12.04 -12.68 -9.79
N TYR A 121 11.26 -13.66 -9.33
CA TYR A 121 9.80 -13.59 -9.27
C TYR A 121 9.30 -12.51 -8.30
N VAL A 122 9.90 -12.41 -7.10
CA VAL A 122 9.56 -11.35 -6.15
C VAL A 122 9.85 -9.97 -6.75
N ARG A 123 11.01 -9.80 -7.40
CA ARG A 123 11.36 -8.55 -8.08
C ARG A 123 10.40 -8.20 -9.22
N HIS A 124 9.93 -9.19 -9.98
CA HIS A 124 8.93 -8.98 -11.03
C HIS A 124 7.60 -8.49 -10.45
N LEU A 125 7.10 -9.15 -9.39
CA LEU A 125 5.88 -8.74 -8.70
C LEU A 125 5.99 -7.32 -8.14
N GLU A 126 7.14 -6.95 -7.57
CA GLU A 126 7.37 -5.59 -7.07
C GLU A 126 7.27 -4.54 -8.19
N MET A 127 7.82 -4.81 -9.38
CA MET A 127 7.69 -3.92 -10.54
C MET A 127 6.25 -3.81 -11.02
N GLU A 128 5.51 -4.92 -11.08
CA GLU A 128 4.11 -4.95 -11.50
C GLU A 128 3.21 -4.18 -10.53
N ILE A 129 3.44 -4.33 -9.22
CA ILE A 129 2.77 -3.53 -8.18
C ILE A 129 3.09 -2.03 -8.35
N GLN A 130 4.34 -1.68 -8.63
CA GLN A 130 4.73 -0.28 -8.87
C GLN A 130 4.06 0.29 -10.12
N GLU A 131 3.95 -0.48 -11.20
CA GLU A 131 3.29 -0.07 -12.42
C GLU A 131 1.78 0.14 -12.20
N GLN A 132 1.12 -0.81 -11.53
CA GLN A 132 -0.30 -0.68 -11.17
C GLN A 132 -0.54 0.55 -10.30
N LYS A 133 0.35 0.83 -9.34
CA LYS A 133 0.26 2.02 -8.48
C LYS A 133 0.32 3.32 -9.30
N LYS A 134 1.18 3.38 -10.33
CA LYS A 134 1.23 4.54 -11.24
C LYS A 134 -0.03 4.67 -12.08
N LYS A 135 -0.59 3.57 -12.60
CA LYS A 135 -1.85 3.59 -13.36
C LYS A 135 -3.02 4.09 -12.50
N ILE A 136 -3.13 3.60 -11.27
CA ILE A 136 -4.15 4.05 -10.31
C ILE A 136 -3.99 5.54 -10.00
N GLN A 137 -2.76 6.03 -9.84
CA GLN A 137 -2.49 7.45 -9.60
C GLN A 137 -2.89 8.33 -10.79
N SER A 138 -2.56 7.92 -12.02
CA SER A 138 -2.98 8.62 -13.25
C SER A 138 -4.50 8.68 -13.38
N GLN A 139 -5.18 7.55 -13.20
CA GLN A 139 -6.64 7.50 -13.26
C GLN A 139 -7.30 8.38 -12.19
N LYS A 140 -6.70 8.46 -11.00
CA LYS A 140 -7.18 9.34 -9.93
C LYS A 140 -7.12 10.81 -10.33
N GLU A 141 -6.06 11.22 -11.02
CA GLU A 141 -5.89 12.59 -11.53
C GLU A 141 -6.90 12.91 -12.65
N GLU A 142 -7.13 11.97 -13.57
CA GLU A 142 -8.15 12.11 -14.62
C GLU A 142 -9.57 12.24 -14.04
N ILE A 143 -9.94 11.39 -13.07
CA ILE A 143 -11.24 11.46 -12.39
C ILE A 143 -11.40 12.80 -11.66
N GLN A 144 -10.34 13.31 -11.04
CA GLN A 144 -10.36 14.60 -10.36
C GLN A 144 -10.59 15.75 -11.34
N SER A 145 -9.91 15.73 -12.49
CA SER A 145 -10.12 16.72 -13.57
C SER A 145 -11.56 16.68 -14.09
N HIS A 146 -12.10 15.50 -14.41
CA HIS A 146 -13.48 15.37 -14.88
C HIS A 146 -14.50 15.81 -13.82
N LYS A 147 -14.21 15.58 -12.54
CA LYS A 147 -15.07 16.06 -11.46
C LYS A 147 -15.14 17.59 -11.44
N GLU A 148 -14.01 18.28 -11.62
CA GLU A 148 -13.96 19.75 -11.69
C GLU A 148 -14.73 20.28 -12.90
N GLU A 149 -14.59 19.63 -14.05
CA GLU A 149 -15.34 19.95 -15.28
C GLU A 149 -16.86 19.80 -15.08
N ILE A 150 -17.32 18.69 -14.50
CA ILE A 150 -18.74 18.48 -14.20
C ILE A 150 -19.26 19.54 -13.22
N THR A 151 -18.45 19.95 -12.25
CA THR A 151 -18.87 21.02 -11.33
C THR A 151 -19.01 22.37 -12.02
N ALA A 152 -18.11 22.71 -12.97
CA ALA A 152 -18.22 23.92 -13.76
C ALA A 152 -19.47 23.91 -14.66
N GLN A 153 -19.71 22.81 -15.39
CA GLN A 153 -20.92 22.65 -16.22
C GLN A 153 -22.20 22.75 -15.39
N LYS A 154 -22.20 22.19 -14.17
CA LYS A 154 -23.34 22.31 -13.25
C LYS A 154 -23.64 23.77 -12.87
N HIS A 155 -22.62 24.58 -12.64
CA HIS A 155 -22.79 26.01 -12.35
C HIS A 155 -23.35 26.76 -13.56
N GLU A 156 -22.87 26.47 -14.77
CA GLU A 156 -23.37 27.10 -15.99
C GLU A 156 -24.84 26.78 -16.25
N ILE A 157 -25.24 25.51 -16.10
CA ILE A 157 -26.65 25.09 -16.20
C ILE A 157 -27.52 25.79 -15.14
N GLN A 158 -27.00 25.99 -13.92
CA GLN A 158 -27.73 26.69 -12.86
C GLN A 158 -27.98 28.16 -13.24
N VAL A 159 -26.98 28.84 -13.81
CA VAL A 159 -27.14 30.23 -14.29
C VAL A 159 -28.16 30.30 -15.43
N GLN A 160 -28.06 29.43 -16.42
CA GLN A 160 -29.03 29.38 -17.54
C GLN A 160 -30.46 29.13 -17.06
N LYS A 161 -30.64 28.28 -16.03
CA LYS A 161 -31.95 28.01 -15.43
C LYS A 161 -32.55 29.27 -14.80
N GLU A 162 -31.75 30.07 -14.10
CA GLU A 162 -32.22 31.32 -13.48
C GLU A 162 -32.58 32.37 -14.53
N GLU A 163 -31.83 32.44 -15.63
CA GLU A 163 -32.11 33.33 -16.75
C GLU A 163 -33.42 32.97 -17.47
N ILE A 164 -33.63 31.69 -17.79
CA ILE A 164 -34.90 31.20 -18.36
C ILE A 164 -36.06 31.49 -17.40
N GLN A 165 -35.87 31.32 -16.09
CA GLN A 165 -36.90 31.62 -15.10
C GLN A 165 -37.25 33.12 -15.06
N ALA A 166 -36.27 34.00 -15.23
CA ALA A 166 -36.51 35.44 -15.35
C ALA A 166 -37.27 35.77 -16.64
N GLN A 167 -36.87 35.21 -17.78
CA GLN A 167 -37.56 35.39 -19.06
C GLN A 167 -39.03 34.92 -19.00
N ASN A 168 -39.30 33.76 -18.39
CA ASN A 168 -40.67 33.25 -18.22
C ASN A 168 -41.55 34.18 -17.38
N LYS A 169 -40.99 34.87 -16.38
CA LYS A 169 -41.72 35.89 -15.60
C LYS A 169 -42.10 37.08 -16.47
N GLU A 170 -41.19 37.56 -17.31
CA GLU A 170 -41.47 38.68 -18.22
C GLU A 170 -42.51 38.29 -19.28
N ILE A 171 -42.41 37.10 -19.87
CA ILE A 171 -43.43 36.57 -20.80
C ILE A 171 -44.80 36.49 -20.11
N GLY A 172 -44.86 36.05 -18.85
CA GLY A 172 -46.10 36.02 -18.07
C GLY A 172 -46.74 37.39 -17.90
N LYS A 173 -45.93 38.43 -17.63
CA LYS A 173 -46.42 39.82 -17.58
C LYS A 173 -46.97 40.25 -18.94
N ILE A 174 -46.23 40.01 -20.03
CA ILE A 174 -46.65 40.36 -21.40
C ILE A 174 -47.98 39.67 -21.74
N ASN A 175 -48.12 38.38 -21.44
CA ASN A 175 -49.34 37.63 -21.69
C ASN A 175 -50.54 38.22 -20.92
N SER A 176 -50.31 38.68 -19.68
CA SER A 176 -51.34 39.39 -18.91
C SER A 176 -51.76 40.72 -19.57
N TYR A 177 -50.80 41.53 -20.03
CA TYR A 177 -51.09 42.78 -20.75
C TYR A 177 -51.83 42.55 -22.06
N CYS A 178 -51.43 41.56 -22.87
CA CYS A 178 -52.13 41.19 -24.10
C CYS A 178 -53.58 40.75 -23.85
N CYS A 179 -53.83 39.97 -22.80
CA CYS A 179 -55.19 39.55 -22.43
C CYS A 179 -56.08 40.77 -22.11
N MET A 180 -55.56 41.71 -21.32
CA MET A 180 -56.26 42.96 -20.98
C MET A 180 -56.58 43.80 -22.23
N LEU A 181 -55.64 43.90 -23.18
CA LEU A 181 -55.84 44.62 -24.44
C LEU A 181 -56.93 43.97 -25.31
N ASN A 182 -56.91 42.64 -25.47
CA ASN A 182 -57.95 41.93 -26.25
C ASN A 182 -59.35 42.09 -25.65
N LEU A 183 -59.46 42.11 -24.32
CA LEU A 183 -60.73 42.38 -23.62
C LEU A 183 -61.26 43.80 -23.92
N LEU A 184 -60.40 44.82 -23.89
CA LEU A 184 -60.78 46.20 -24.23
C LEU A 184 -61.21 46.35 -25.70
N GLU A 185 -60.54 45.66 -26.61
CA GLU A 185 -60.87 45.67 -28.04
C GLU A 185 -62.23 45.02 -28.31
N SER A 186 -62.54 43.89 -27.64
CA SER A 186 -63.86 43.24 -27.71
C SER A 186 -65.00 44.07 -27.13
N ALA A 187 -64.68 45.03 -26.24
CA ALA A 187 -65.64 45.98 -25.68
C ALA A 187 -65.86 47.23 -26.57
N GLY A 188 -65.21 47.30 -27.74
CA GLY A 188 -65.36 48.41 -28.70
C GLY A 188 -64.56 49.66 -28.35
N VAL A 189 -63.58 49.58 -27.46
CA VAL A 189 -62.71 50.71 -27.09
C VAL A 189 -61.53 50.78 -28.08
N ALA A 190 -61.45 51.86 -28.87
CA ALA A 190 -60.34 52.08 -29.79
C ALA A 190 -59.04 52.38 -29.02
N VAL A 191 -58.07 51.46 -29.06
CA VAL A 191 -56.75 51.63 -28.43
C VAL A 191 -55.73 52.10 -29.47
N SER A 192 -55.15 53.29 -29.32
CA SER A 192 -54.04 53.74 -30.18
C SER A 192 -52.70 53.27 -29.58
N CYS A 193 -52.05 52.28 -30.20
CA CYS A 193 -50.74 51.81 -29.78
C CYS A 193 -49.61 52.76 -30.25
N ALA A 194 -49.01 53.50 -29.32
CA ALA A 194 -47.70 54.13 -29.52
C ALA A 194 -46.60 53.11 -29.16
N ALA A 195 -46.05 52.42 -30.17
CA ALA A 195 -45.02 51.41 -29.96
C ALA A 195 -43.64 52.06 -29.74
N THR A 196 -43.13 52.06 -28.52
CA THR A 196 -41.71 52.34 -28.23
C THR A 196 -40.91 51.04 -28.38
N SER A 197 -40.34 50.87 -29.58
CA SER A 197 -39.40 49.81 -29.96
C SER A 197 -38.04 50.01 -29.30
N SER A 198 -37.53 48.98 -28.61
CA SER A 198 -36.09 48.72 -28.39
C SER A 198 -35.91 47.32 -27.78
N PHE A 199 -35.97 46.26 -28.59
CA PHE A 199 -35.49 44.94 -28.17
C PHE A 199 -34.66 44.34 -29.30
N SER A 200 -33.33 44.44 -29.17
CA SER A 200 -32.36 43.85 -30.09
C SER A 200 -31.89 42.53 -29.48
N ILE A 201 -32.34 41.40 -30.04
CA ILE A 201 -31.75 40.08 -29.75
C ILE A 201 -30.71 39.81 -30.86
N GLY A 202 -29.44 39.89 -30.51
CA GLY A 202 -28.36 39.37 -31.34
C GLY A 202 -28.32 37.85 -31.23
N PHE A 203 -28.57 37.16 -32.34
CA PHE A 203 -28.26 35.74 -32.48
C PHE A 203 -26.82 35.63 -32.96
N ASP A 204 -25.90 35.32 -32.03
CA ASP A 204 -24.54 34.92 -32.40
C ASP A 204 -24.50 33.43 -32.76
N ASP A 205 -23.73 33.19 -33.82
CA ASP A 205 -23.58 32.01 -34.65
C ASP A 205 -23.07 30.77 -33.88
N VAL A 206 -23.90 29.75 -33.69
CA VAL A 206 -23.49 28.45 -33.12
C VAL A 206 -22.92 27.57 -34.23
N ARG A 207 -21.60 27.60 -34.35
CA ARG A 207 -20.78 26.76 -35.22
C ARG A 207 -20.88 25.29 -34.79
N GLU A 208 -21.47 24.46 -35.64
CA GLU A 208 -21.48 23.00 -35.48
C GLU A 208 -20.05 22.42 -35.48
N HIS A 209 -19.72 21.66 -34.43
CA HIS A 209 -18.56 20.79 -34.40
C HIS A 209 -18.99 19.33 -34.65
N PRO A 210 -18.42 18.63 -35.65
CA PRO A 210 -18.74 17.23 -35.88
C PRO A 210 -17.95 16.35 -34.90
N CYS A 211 -18.66 15.58 -34.07
CA CYS A 211 -18.07 14.50 -33.28
C CYS A 211 -17.56 13.39 -34.23
N LYS A 212 -16.32 12.96 -34.02
CA LYS A 212 -15.75 11.70 -34.52
C LYS A 212 -15.75 10.67 -33.40
#